data_AF-A4VIB0-F1
#
_entry.id   AF-A4VIB0-F1
#
_cell.length_a   1.000
_cell.length_b   1.000
_cell.length_c   1.000
_cell.angle_alpha   90.00
_cell.angle_beta   90.00
_cell.angle_gamma   90.00
#
_symmetry.space_group_name_H-M   'P 1'
#
loop_
_entity.id
_entity.type
_entity.pdbx_description
1 polymer ?
#
loop_
_entity_poly.entity_id
_entity_poly.type
_entity_poly.pdbx_seq_one_letter_code
_entity_poly.pdbx_strand_id
1 'polypeptide(L)'
;MLRPNPRRHAPRQSTEGAARFAFRWRYPMALERTEVEKIAHLARLGLSEADLPRTTETLNNILGLIDRMQAVDTTGIEPLAHPLETTQRLRADVVTERNQRDAYQAIAPAVEEGLYLVPRVIE
;
A
#
# COMPACT_ATOMS: atom_id res chain seq x y z
N MET A 1 -0.57 -25.98 39.99
CA MET A 1 0.79 -25.61 40.41
C MET A 1 1.49 -24.90 39.24
N LEU A 2 1.41 -23.57 39.22
CA LEU A 2 2.08 -22.73 38.22
C LEU A 2 3.57 -22.59 38.60
N ARG A 3 4.47 -22.88 37.65
CA ARG A 3 5.87 -22.46 37.75
C ARG A 3 6.00 -21.07 37.12
N PRO A 4 6.60 -20.07 37.79
CA PRO A 4 6.86 -18.77 37.19
C PRO A 4 8.06 -18.87 36.23
N ASN A 5 7.89 -18.33 35.03
CA ASN A 5 8.94 -18.20 34.02
C ASN A 5 9.65 -16.83 34.20
N PRO A 6 10.95 -16.77 34.57
CA PRO A 6 11.64 -15.52 34.78
C PRO A 6 12.30 -15.08 33.46
N ARG A 7 11.51 -14.53 32.53
CA ARG A 7 12.09 -13.80 31.39
C ARG A 7 12.46 -12.40 31.84
N ARG A 8 13.76 -12.26 32.14
CA ARG A 8 14.49 -11.02 32.42
C ARG A 8 14.08 -9.91 31.45
N HIS A 9 13.68 -8.75 32.01
CA HIS A 9 13.65 -7.49 31.28
C HIS A 9 15.07 -7.17 30.80
N ALA A 10 15.32 -7.32 29.51
CA ALA A 10 16.46 -6.67 28.87
C ALA A 10 16.14 -5.17 28.71
N PRO A 11 17.09 -4.25 28.96
CA PRO A 11 16.89 -2.83 28.72
C PRO A 11 16.61 -2.62 27.22
N ARG A 12 15.56 -1.85 26.91
CA ARG A 12 15.29 -1.39 25.54
C ARG A 12 16.51 -0.58 25.10
N GLN A 13 17.30 -1.15 24.20
CA GLN A 13 18.36 -0.43 23.52
C GLN A 13 17.70 0.74 22.80
N SER A 14 18.15 1.95 23.14
CA SER A 14 17.88 3.18 22.41
C SER A 14 18.36 2.99 20.99
N THR A 15 17.46 2.71 20.06
CA THR A 15 17.77 2.83 18.63
C THR A 15 17.77 4.31 18.29
N GLU A 16 18.91 4.97 18.54
CA GLU A 16 19.36 6.11 17.75
C GLU A 16 19.45 5.66 16.28
N GLY A 17 18.32 5.75 15.61
CA GLY A 17 18.18 5.65 14.16
C GLY A 17 17.64 6.96 13.58
N ALA A 18 17.99 8.08 14.22
CA ALA A 18 17.71 9.41 13.69
C ALA A 18 18.70 9.68 12.54
N ALA A 19 18.20 9.51 11.32
CA ALA A 19 18.65 10.08 10.05
C ALA A 19 18.62 9.01 8.98
N ARG A 20 17.61 9.07 8.09
CA ARG A 20 17.74 8.69 6.66
C ARG A 20 16.46 8.78 5.80
N PHE A 21 15.41 9.49 6.24
CA PHE A 21 14.34 9.90 5.33
C PHE A 21 14.52 11.35 4.85
N ALA A 22 15.70 11.64 4.31
CA ALA A 22 15.81 12.74 3.35
C ALA A 22 15.33 12.17 2.00
N PHE A 23 14.03 12.22 1.74
CA PHE A 23 13.47 11.94 0.43
C PHE A 23 13.88 13.08 -0.50
N ARG A 24 15.16 13.12 -0.87
CA ARG A 24 15.69 14.01 -1.89
C ARG A 24 15.22 13.47 -3.22
N TRP A 25 14.00 13.82 -3.61
CA TRP A 25 13.51 13.62 -4.96
C TRP A 25 14.45 14.36 -5.91
N ARG A 26 15.42 13.63 -6.47
CA ARG A 26 16.25 14.08 -7.58
C ARG A 26 15.63 13.52 -8.86
N TYR A 27 14.37 13.87 -9.12
CA TYR A 27 13.72 13.66 -10.40
C TYR A 27 13.02 14.98 -10.78
N PRO A 28 12.99 15.34 -12.07
CA PRO A 28 12.26 16.52 -12.52
C PRO A 28 10.79 16.44 -12.06
N MET A 29 10.21 17.58 -11.69
CA MET A 29 8.82 17.72 -11.21
C MET A 29 7.76 17.36 -12.25
N ALA A 30 8.17 17.02 -13.48
CA ALA A 30 7.28 16.68 -14.58
C ALA A 30 7.46 15.20 -14.92
N LEU A 31 6.35 14.47 -14.90
CA LEU A 31 6.24 13.13 -15.43
C LEU A 31 6.27 13.16 -16.95
N GLU A 32 7.10 12.30 -17.52
CA GLU A 32 7.12 12.00 -18.95
C GLU A 32 6.12 10.90 -19.29
N ARG A 33 5.71 10.81 -20.57
CA ARG A 33 4.78 9.77 -21.05
C ARG A 33 5.20 8.36 -20.62
N THR A 34 6.49 8.04 -20.74
CA THR A 34 7.02 6.71 -20.37
C THR A 34 6.89 6.39 -18.89
N GLU A 35 6.88 7.41 -18.02
CA GLU A 35 6.67 7.24 -16.58
C GLU A 35 5.20 6.98 -16.27
N VAL A 36 4.29 7.67 -16.97
CA VAL A 36 2.85 7.42 -16.88
C VAL A 36 2.50 6.01 -17.35
N GLU A 37 3.11 5.53 -18.44
CA GLU A 37 2.96 4.15 -18.91
C GLU A 37 3.45 3.13 -17.87
N LYS A 38 4.60 3.39 -17.22
CA LYS A 38 5.10 2.53 -16.13
C LYS A 38 4.16 2.49 -14.94
N ILE A 39 3.64 3.65 -14.53
CA ILE A 39 2.67 3.75 -13.42
C ILE A 39 1.38 2.99 -13.78
N ALA A 40 0.87 3.16 -15.00
CA ALA A 40 -0.30 2.43 -15.48
C ALA A 40 -0.07 0.91 -15.46
N HIS A 41 1.11 0.46 -15.87
CA HIS A 41 1.47 -0.96 -15.79
C HIS A 41 1.47 -1.49 -14.35
N LEU A 42 2.07 -0.75 -13.41
CA LEU A 42 2.10 -1.12 -11.99
C LEU A 42 0.69 -1.17 -11.38
N ALA A 43 -0.19 -0.25 -11.79
CA ALA A 43 -1.58 -0.19 -11.36
C ALA A 43 -2.51 -1.15 -12.14
N ARG A 44 -1.99 -1.90 -13.12
CA ARG A 44 -2.77 -2.79 -14.01
C ARG A 44 -3.88 -2.05 -14.77
N LEU A 45 -3.61 -0.82 -15.20
CA LEU A 45 -4.50 0.01 -16.01
C LEU A 45 -4.10 -0.02 -17.49
N GLY A 46 -5.07 -0.28 -18.37
CA GLY A 46 -4.91 -0.12 -19.81
C GLY A 46 -5.19 1.33 -20.21
N LEU A 47 -4.19 2.03 -20.74
CA LEU A 47 -4.34 3.39 -21.28
C LEU A 47 -4.18 3.35 -22.80
N SER A 48 -5.07 4.02 -23.51
CA SER A 48 -4.95 4.20 -24.96
C SER A 48 -3.93 5.29 -25.28
N GLU A 49 -3.36 5.28 -26.49
CA GLU A 49 -2.44 6.34 -26.92
C GLU A 49 -3.09 7.73 -26.95
N ALA A 50 -4.41 7.78 -27.16
CA ALA A 50 -5.17 9.02 -27.16
C ALA A 50 -5.35 9.61 -25.74
N ASP A 51 -5.40 8.75 -24.71
CA ASP A 51 -5.61 9.18 -23.33
C ASP A 51 -4.30 9.58 -22.63
N LEU A 52 -3.15 9.09 -23.12
CA LEU A 52 -1.85 9.32 -22.50
C LEU A 52 -1.48 10.80 -22.37
N PRO A 53 -1.62 11.68 -23.39
CA PRO A 53 -1.26 13.08 -23.26
C PRO A 53 -2.08 13.79 -22.17
N ARG A 54 -3.40 13.59 -22.18
CA ARG A 54 -4.32 14.18 -21.21
C ARG A 54 -4.06 13.69 -19.79
N THR A 55 -3.79 12.39 -19.64
CA THR A 55 -3.50 11.78 -18.34
C THR A 55 -2.18 12.32 -17.78
N THR A 56 -1.16 12.46 -18.63
CA THR A 56 0.15 13.02 -18.26
C THR A 56 0.01 14.47 -17.77
N GLU A 57 -0.72 15.31 -18.51
CA GLU A 57 -1.00 16.69 -18.11
C GLU A 57 -1.75 16.75 -16.76
N THR A 58 -2.77 15.92 -16.59
CA THR A 58 -3.56 15.87 -15.36
C THR A 58 -2.70 15.48 -14.15
N LEU A 59 -1.85 14.45 -14.30
CA LEU A 59 -0.95 14.01 -13.24
C LEU A 59 0.08 15.09 -12.89
N ASN A 60 0.65 15.77 -13.90
CA ASN A 60 1.58 16.89 -13.67
C ASN A 60 0.92 18.06 -12.93
N ASN A 61 -0.34 18.37 -13.23
CA ASN A 61 -1.10 19.40 -12.51
C ASN A 61 -1.32 19.02 -11.03
N ILE A 62 -1.65 17.75 -10.75
CA ILE A 62 -1.81 17.24 -9.38
C ILE A 62 -0.49 17.28 -8.62
N LEU A 63 0.61 16.83 -9.24
CA LEU A 63 1.95 16.88 -8.63
C LEU A 63 2.39 18.32 -8.35
N GLY A 64 2.09 19.26 -9.25
CA GLY A 64 2.34 20.69 -9.02
C GLY A 64 1.54 21.26 -7.85
N LEU A 65 0.35 20.74 -7.55
CA LEU A 65 -0.40 21.11 -6.34
C LEU A 65 0.27 20.55 -5.07
N ILE A 66 0.69 19.28 -5.10
CA ILE A 66 1.36 18.62 -3.98
C ILE A 66 2.71 19.29 -3.67
N ASP A 67 3.42 19.76 -4.69
CA ASP A 67 4.70 20.45 -4.55
C ASP A 67 4.60 21.70 -3.64
N ARG A 68 3.46 22.40 -3.65
CA ARG A 68 3.22 23.53 -2.74
C ARG A 68 3.26 23.16 -1.27
N MET A 69 2.95 21.89 -0.92
CA MET A 69 3.00 21.41 0.46
C MET A 69 4.44 21.24 0.97
N GLN A 70 5.44 21.13 0.07
CA GLN A 70 6.85 21.01 0.45
C GLN A 70 7.42 22.31 1.05
N ALA A 71 6.73 23.45 0.92
CA ALA A 71 7.13 24.71 1.52
C ALA A 71 7.05 24.71 3.06
N VAL A 72 6.34 23.74 3.64
CA VAL A 72 6.18 23.61 5.09
C VAL A 72 7.32 22.78 5.67
N ASP A 73 8.03 23.33 6.66
CA ASP A 73 9.07 22.58 7.39
C ASP A 73 8.42 21.55 8.33
N THR A 74 8.74 20.28 8.11
CA THR A 74 8.29 19.14 8.93
C THR A 74 9.43 18.49 9.70
N THR A 75 10.58 19.18 9.82
CA THR A 75 11.74 18.68 10.56
C THR A 75 11.38 18.39 12.02
N GLY A 76 11.57 17.13 12.44
CA GLY A 76 11.29 16.68 13.80
C GLY A 76 9.82 16.36 14.09
N ILE A 77 8.93 16.42 13.09
CA ILE A 77 7.53 16.02 13.24
C ILE A 77 7.37 14.53 12.95
N GLU A 78 6.76 13.80 13.89
CA GLU A 78 6.43 12.38 13.69
C GLU A 78 5.25 12.23 12.71
N PRO A 79 5.34 11.34 11.69
CA PRO A 79 4.24 11.10 10.77
C PRO A 79 3.02 10.48 11.45
N LEU A 80 1.82 10.99 11.13
CA LEU A 80 0.57 10.45 11.64
C LEU A 80 0.04 9.33 10.73
N ALA A 81 0.17 8.06 11.15
CA ALA A 81 -0.30 6.90 10.40
C ALA A 81 -1.79 6.58 10.64
N HIS A 82 -2.24 6.74 11.89
CA HIS A 82 -3.62 6.55 12.30
C HIS A 82 -4.05 7.75 13.14
N PRO A 83 -5.27 8.29 12.94
CA PRO A 83 -5.74 9.44 13.72
C PRO A 83 -6.02 9.11 15.19
N LEU A 84 -6.13 7.82 15.52
CA LEU A 84 -6.39 7.34 16.87
C LEU A 84 -5.20 6.52 17.36
N GLU A 85 -4.81 6.75 18.61
CA GLU A 85 -3.84 5.94 19.33
C GLU A 85 -4.46 4.57 19.66
N THR A 86 -4.34 3.63 18.73
CA THR A 86 -4.89 2.27 18.86
C THR A 86 -3.77 1.26 19.06
N THR A 87 -3.92 0.44 20.10
CA THR A 87 -3.08 -0.75 20.30
C THR A 87 -3.52 -1.89 19.39
N GLN A 88 -2.60 -2.76 18.98
CA GLN A 88 -2.91 -3.93 18.17
C GLN A 88 -3.99 -4.81 18.83
N ARG A 89 -5.16 -4.92 18.20
CA ARG A 89 -6.23 -5.80 18.64
C ARG A 89 -5.90 -7.25 18.25
N LEU A 90 -5.91 -8.14 19.23
CA LEU A 90 -5.77 -9.57 18.99
C LEU A 90 -7.12 -10.20 18.65
N ARG A 91 -7.10 -11.15 17.72
CA ARG A 91 -8.21 -12.07 17.45
C ARG A 91 -7.95 -13.38 18.19
N ALA A 92 -8.97 -13.96 18.80
CA ALA A 92 -8.85 -15.30 19.38
C ALA A 92 -8.57 -16.35 18.29
N ASP A 93 -7.82 -17.39 18.64
CA ASP A 93 -7.54 -18.53 17.76
C ASP A 93 -8.68 -19.55 17.83
N VAL A 94 -9.81 -19.20 17.22
CA VAL A 94 -11.02 -20.02 17.18
C VAL A 94 -11.52 -20.07 15.74
N VAL A 95 -11.86 -21.28 15.28
CA VAL A 95 -12.45 -21.51 13.95
C VAL A 95 -13.86 -20.93 13.92
N THR A 96 -14.16 -20.10 12.91
CA THR A 96 -15.47 -19.45 12.73
C THR A 96 -16.12 -19.76 11.39
N GLU A 97 -15.38 -20.41 10.50
CA GLU A 97 -15.70 -20.57 9.10
C GLU A 97 -16.78 -21.64 8.89
N ARG A 98 -17.71 -21.34 7.98
CA ARG A 98 -18.71 -22.29 7.47
C ARG A 98 -18.58 -22.35 5.95
N ASN A 99 -19.01 -23.46 5.35
CA ASN A 99 -19.03 -23.56 3.89
C ASN A 99 -20.05 -22.56 3.33
N GLN A 100 -19.57 -21.63 2.50
CA GLN A 100 -20.37 -20.61 1.81
C GLN A 100 -20.05 -20.58 0.30
N ARG A 101 -19.60 -21.71 -0.25
CA ARG A 101 -19.15 -21.84 -1.65
C ARG A 101 -20.16 -21.24 -2.62
N ASP A 102 -21.42 -21.65 -2.54
CA ASP A 102 -22.47 -21.23 -3.48
C ASP A 102 -22.70 -19.72 -3.43
N ALA A 103 -22.67 -19.13 -2.22
CA ALA A 103 -22.83 -17.69 -2.04
C ALA A 103 -21.64 -16.89 -2.62
N TYR A 104 -20.41 -17.38 -2.45
CA TYR A 104 -19.22 -16.72 -2.97
C TYR A 104 -19.07 -16.86 -4.48
N GLN A 105 -19.59 -17.94 -5.07
CA GLN A 105 -19.51 -18.19 -6.51
C GLN A 105 -20.62 -17.49 -7.30
N ALA A 106 -21.70 -17.05 -6.64
CA ALA A 106 -22.79 -16.34 -7.29
C ALA A 106 -22.39 -15.03 -8.00
N ILE A 107 -21.34 -14.35 -7.53
CA ILE A 107 -20.82 -13.10 -8.12
C ILE A 107 -19.57 -13.30 -8.99
N ALA A 108 -19.13 -14.55 -9.12
CA ALA A 108 -17.89 -14.87 -9.80
C ALA A 108 -18.06 -14.81 -11.32
N PRO A 109 -17.13 -14.20 -12.08
CA PRO A 109 -17.24 -14.14 -13.54
C PRO A 109 -17.25 -15.51 -14.23
N ALA A 110 -16.50 -16.47 -13.69
CA ALA A 110 -16.42 -17.82 -14.23
C ALA A 110 -16.04 -18.82 -13.12
N VAL A 111 -16.80 -19.91 -13.04
CA VAL A 111 -16.58 -20.99 -12.07
C VAL A 111 -16.82 -22.34 -12.73
N GLU A 112 -16.04 -23.35 -12.32
CA GLU A 112 -16.18 -24.73 -12.78
C GLU A 112 -15.79 -25.69 -11.66
N GLU A 113 -16.59 -26.72 -11.42
CA GLU A 113 -16.36 -27.74 -10.36
C GLU A 113 -16.06 -27.16 -8.96
N GLY A 114 -16.57 -25.97 -8.66
CA GLY A 114 -16.33 -25.27 -7.40
C GLY A 114 -15.01 -24.51 -7.33
N LEU A 115 -14.34 -24.26 -8.45
CA LEU A 115 -13.12 -23.47 -8.59
C LEU A 115 -13.37 -22.16 -9.36
N TYR A 116 -12.55 -21.15 -9.13
CA TYR A 116 -12.56 -19.91 -9.91
C TYR A 116 -11.66 -20.06 -11.13
N LEU A 117 -12.22 -19.84 -12.31
CA LEU A 117 -11.46 -19.93 -13.55
C LEU A 117 -10.71 -18.62 -13.80
N VAL A 118 -9.40 -18.74 -14.03
CA VAL A 118 -8.52 -17.63 -14.42
C VAL A 118 -7.69 -18.03 -15.64
N PRO A 119 -7.35 -17.08 -16.54
CA PRO A 119 -6.43 -17.37 -17.63
C PRO A 119 -5.10 -17.89 -17.09
N ARG A 120 -4.60 -18.98 -17.70
CA ARG A 120 -3.29 -19.51 -17.36
C ARG A 120 -2.22 -18.51 -17.80
N VAL A 121 -1.32 -18.15 -16.88
CA VAL A 121 -0.14 -17.35 -17.21
C VAL A 121 0.84 -18.25 -17.98
N ILE A 122 1.08 -17.91 -19.24
CA ILE A 122 2.07 -18.54 -20.12
C ILE A 122 2.92 -17.39 -20.68
N GLU A 123 4.25 -17.60 -20.74
CA GLU A 123 5.23 -16.66 -21.30
C GLU A 123 5.31 -16.75 -22.82
#